data_AF-A0A1S9M7V9-F1
#
_entry.id   AF-A0A1S9M7V9-F1
#
_cell.length_a   1.000
_cell.length_b   1.000
_cell.length_c   1.000
_cell.angle_alpha   90.00
_cell.angle_beta   90.00
_cell.angle_gamma   90.00
#
_symmetry.space_group_name_H-M   'P 1'
#
loop_
_entity.id
_entity.type
_entity.pdbx_description
1 polymer ?
#
loop_
_entity_poly.entity_id
_entity_poly.type
_entity_poly.pdbx_seq_one_letter_code
_entity_poly.pdbx_strand_id
1 'polypeptide(L)'
;MDENLGKFIEDFATLTRLAQSGMDQSDAEQLLQALTGHLGVPAHELSVVAEEIPPHRLVDVDIVMERLAGRDPDYRLVGIGGGDQRHHMSFSDMLQQSRSYPRFPIAQPDYTNLATGPDSQRQAVALGLWLFDYGGSPVAVLQREAKMERHRQTVSLEVLATRPAVASGLLAEVRRDMERQSVFKGQIVALAVSDYGPNISGVTFIRRPELASSDVVLPAGLLDKVEGHTLGIARQSAILAAHGQHLKRGLLLYGPPGTGKTHTVRYLLSQSEGTTAVLLSGGSLARIAEAAKMARALAPSIVVLEDCDLITEDRSFGHGPRPLLFEVLDAMDGLDNDADVAFVLTTNRVELLERALSQRPGRVDLAVEIPLPSKHERVELLKLYSSGLRFSPSAIEGAAAHTAGTTASFAKELIRRSVVAAAVAGQAPGDSHLGDAVGQLMADSEALTRSLLGSDGRGPLAKE
;
A
#
# COMPACT_ATOMS: atom_id res chain seq x y z
N MET A 1 55.74 8.77 33.13
CA MET A 1 54.26 8.86 33.17
C MET A 1 53.94 9.07 34.64
N ASP A 2 53.40 10.24 34.96
CA ASP A 2 53.36 10.82 36.32
C ASP A 2 52.59 9.91 37.30
N GLU A 3 53.18 9.54 38.45
CA GLU A 3 52.53 8.68 39.46
C GLU A 3 51.19 9.26 39.92
N ASN A 4 51.06 10.59 39.91
CA ASN A 4 49.82 11.29 40.23
C ASN A 4 48.71 11.06 39.18
N LEU A 5 49.07 10.88 37.90
CA LEU A 5 48.09 10.57 36.86
C LEU A 5 47.62 9.12 36.96
N GLY A 6 48.53 8.19 37.29
CA GLY A 6 48.18 6.78 37.53
C GLY A 6 47.21 6.64 38.70
N LYS A 7 47.52 7.29 39.83
CA LYS A 7 46.65 7.29 41.02
C LYS A 7 45.32 7.97 40.78
N PHE A 8 45.29 9.09 40.05
CA PHE A 8 44.04 9.75 39.67
C PHE A 8 43.15 8.85 38.80
N ILE A 9 43.72 8.11 37.84
CA ILE A 9 42.96 7.18 37.00
C ILE A 9 42.41 6.02 37.84
N GLU A 10 43.19 5.47 38.79
CA GLU A 10 42.72 4.43 39.72
C GLU A 10 41.61 4.92 40.65
N ASP A 11 41.77 6.10 41.24
CA ASP A 11 40.79 6.71 42.14
C ASP A 11 39.51 7.07 41.37
N PHE A 12 39.63 7.61 40.15
CA PHE A 12 38.48 7.89 39.29
C PHE A 12 37.77 6.60 38.85
N ALA A 13 38.49 5.55 38.46
CA ALA A 13 37.91 4.25 38.14
C ALA A 13 37.20 3.62 39.34
N THR A 14 37.74 3.82 40.55
CA THR A 14 37.14 3.35 41.80
C THR A 14 35.89 4.13 42.16
N LEU A 15 35.92 5.46 42.01
CA LEU A 15 34.77 6.34 42.24
C LEU A 15 33.64 6.07 41.23
N THR A 16 34.00 5.78 39.98
CA THR A 16 33.03 5.41 38.93
C THR A 16 32.38 4.07 39.25
N ARG A 17 33.16 3.07 39.69
CA ARG A 17 32.64 1.77 40.15
C ARG A 17 31.74 1.90 41.37
N LEU A 18 32.07 2.76 42.34
CA LEU A 18 31.26 3.01 43.54
C LEU A 18 29.98 3.80 43.25
N ALA A 19 30.04 4.78 42.35
CA ALA A 19 28.86 5.52 41.92
C ALA A 19 27.90 4.62 41.12
N GLN A 20 28.44 3.70 40.31
CA GLN A 20 27.65 2.70 39.59
C GLN A 20 27.04 1.67 40.54
N SER A 21 27.80 1.14 41.51
CA SER A 21 27.25 0.19 42.49
C SER A 21 26.16 0.79 43.40
N GLY A 22 26.18 2.12 43.59
CA GLY A 22 25.10 2.86 44.26
C GLY A 22 23.86 3.11 43.39
N MET A 23 23.99 3.09 42.06
CA MET A 23 22.89 3.22 41.10
C MET A 23 22.30 1.86 40.66
N ASP A 24 23.09 0.78 40.76
CA ASP A 24 22.77 -0.61 40.35
C ASP A 24 21.91 -1.39 41.36
N GLN A 25 21.18 -0.75 42.28
CA GLN A 25 20.21 -1.43 43.15
C GLN A 25 18.90 -1.79 42.43
N SER A 26 18.97 -2.27 41.20
CA SER A 26 17.89 -3.08 40.63
C SER A 26 18.36 -4.52 40.56
N ASP A 27 17.69 -5.43 41.28
CA ASP A 27 17.85 -6.90 41.15
C ASP A 27 17.43 -7.44 39.75
N ALA A 28 17.42 -6.57 38.73
CA ALA A 28 17.00 -6.91 37.39
C ALA A 28 18.09 -7.72 36.67
N GLU A 29 17.69 -8.89 36.17
CA GLU A 29 18.50 -9.74 35.29
C GLU A 29 19.06 -8.91 34.12
N GLN A 30 20.36 -9.02 33.83
CA GLN A 30 21.00 -8.27 32.75
C GLN A 30 20.95 -9.03 31.42
N LEU A 31 20.91 -8.31 30.29
CA LEU A 31 20.82 -8.88 28.94
C LEU A 31 21.88 -9.96 28.67
N LEU A 32 23.15 -9.67 28.97
CA LEU A 32 24.26 -10.60 28.75
C LEU A 32 24.13 -11.87 29.62
N GLN A 33 23.64 -11.71 30.86
CA GLN A 33 23.41 -12.81 31.79
C GLN A 33 22.28 -13.71 31.28
N ALA A 34 21.14 -13.11 30.91
CA ALA A 34 19.97 -13.83 30.39
C ALA A 34 20.32 -14.63 29.12
N LEU A 35 21.02 -14.00 28.18
CA LEU A 35 21.43 -14.64 26.92
C LEU A 35 22.43 -15.78 27.16
N THR A 36 23.42 -15.57 28.03
CA THR A 36 24.41 -16.61 28.35
C THR A 36 23.76 -17.79 29.05
N GLY A 37 22.79 -17.53 29.94
CA GLY A 37 22.00 -18.57 30.60
C GLY A 37 21.16 -19.39 29.61
N HIS A 38 20.49 -18.71 28.66
CA HIS A 38 19.66 -19.37 27.64
C HIS A 38 20.48 -20.17 26.63
N LEU A 39 21.58 -19.60 26.12
CA LEU A 39 22.40 -20.20 25.06
C LEU A 39 23.36 -21.27 25.58
N GLY A 40 23.60 -21.32 26.89
CA GLY A 40 24.54 -22.24 27.54
C GLY A 40 26.03 -21.96 27.25
N VAL A 41 26.32 -20.86 26.55
CA VAL A 41 27.68 -20.41 26.20
C VAL A 41 27.75 -18.88 26.31
N PRO A 42 28.95 -18.27 26.51
CA PRO A 42 29.08 -16.83 26.64
C PRO A 42 28.54 -16.10 25.40
N ALA A 43 27.43 -15.38 25.54
CA ALA A 43 26.71 -14.82 24.39
C ALA A 43 27.53 -13.78 23.60
N HIS A 44 28.45 -13.07 24.26
CA HIS A 44 29.33 -12.07 23.65
C HIS A 44 30.45 -12.66 22.76
N GLU A 45 30.63 -13.99 22.78
CA GLU A 45 31.58 -14.71 21.93
C GLU A 45 30.92 -15.23 20.63
N LEU A 46 29.59 -15.17 20.55
CA LEU A 46 28.83 -15.65 19.40
C LEU A 46 28.68 -14.58 18.32
N SER A 47 28.59 -15.05 17.07
CA SER A 47 28.30 -14.18 15.93
C SER A 47 26.80 -13.88 15.83
N VAL A 48 26.47 -12.61 15.62
CA VAL A 48 25.10 -12.17 15.32
C VAL A 48 24.89 -12.22 13.80
N VAL A 49 23.83 -12.88 13.35
CA VAL A 49 23.40 -12.88 11.95
C VAL A 49 22.16 -11.98 11.83
N ALA A 50 22.24 -10.95 11.00
CA ALA A 50 21.16 -9.97 10.83
C ALA A 50 20.46 -10.13 9.47
N GLU A 51 19.15 -9.92 9.44
CA GLU A 51 18.34 -9.76 8.23
C GLU A 51 17.56 -8.45 8.30
N GLU A 52 17.65 -7.67 7.22
CA GLU A 52 16.86 -6.45 7.04
C GLU A 52 15.63 -6.72 6.18
N ILE A 53 14.50 -6.21 6.65
CA ILE A 53 13.17 -6.52 6.12
C ILE A 53 12.44 -5.20 5.82
N PRO A 54 11.69 -5.12 4.69
CA PRO A 54 10.92 -3.92 4.38
C PRO A 54 9.95 -3.55 5.51
N PRO A 55 9.83 -2.26 5.89
CA PRO A 55 9.07 -1.85 7.06
C PRO A 55 7.60 -2.31 7.08
N HIS A 56 6.94 -2.32 5.92
CA HIS A 56 5.55 -2.77 5.81
C HIS A 56 5.36 -4.27 6.14
N ARG A 57 6.44 -5.06 6.18
CA ARG A 57 6.40 -6.49 6.50
C ARG A 57 6.53 -6.80 7.99
N LEU A 58 6.63 -5.80 8.88
CA LEU A 58 6.76 -6.02 10.33
C LEU A 58 5.67 -6.94 10.89
N VAL A 59 4.42 -6.76 10.42
CA VAL A 59 3.29 -7.58 10.86
C VAL A 59 3.45 -9.06 10.47
N ASP A 60 4.01 -9.35 9.29
CA ASP A 60 4.30 -10.72 8.86
C ASP A 60 5.42 -11.33 9.70
N VAL A 61 6.48 -10.55 9.97
CA VAL A 61 7.59 -10.98 10.83
C VAL A 61 7.07 -11.39 12.20
N ASP A 62 6.26 -10.54 12.81
CA ASP A 62 5.71 -10.77 14.13
C ASP A 62 4.83 -12.04 14.20
N ILE A 63 3.96 -12.25 13.21
CA ILE A 63 3.14 -13.48 13.09
C ILE A 63 4.02 -14.72 12.97
N VAL A 64 5.05 -14.64 12.12
CA VAL A 64 5.95 -15.75 11.88
C VAL A 64 6.79 -16.05 13.12
N MET A 65 7.31 -15.04 13.80
CA MET A 65 8.13 -15.18 15.02
C MET A 65 7.33 -15.79 16.17
N GLU A 66 6.11 -15.30 16.43
CA GLU A 66 5.24 -15.85 17.48
C GLU A 66 4.97 -17.35 17.24
N ARG A 67 4.66 -17.72 16.00
CA ARG A 67 4.41 -19.11 15.63
C ARG A 67 5.67 -19.99 15.69
N LEU A 68 6.84 -19.48 15.31
CA LEU A 68 8.10 -20.22 15.37
C LEU A 68 8.54 -20.44 16.81
N ALA A 69 8.54 -19.37 17.62
CA ALA A 69 8.87 -19.44 19.03
C ALA A 69 7.88 -20.32 19.79
N GLY A 70 6.59 -20.23 19.49
CA GLY A 70 5.54 -21.05 20.12
C GLY A 70 5.60 -22.55 19.83
N ARG A 71 6.54 -23.03 18.99
CA ARG A 71 6.84 -24.47 18.87
C ARG A 71 7.61 -25.00 20.07
N ASP A 72 8.35 -24.13 20.74
CA ASP A 72 9.00 -24.40 22.02
C ASP A 72 8.04 -24.01 23.16
N PRO A 73 7.58 -24.96 23.99
CA PRO A 73 6.66 -24.65 25.10
C PRO A 73 7.28 -23.73 26.17
N ASP A 74 8.62 -23.65 26.23
CA ASP A 74 9.37 -22.88 27.23
C ASP A 74 9.88 -21.55 26.68
N TYR A 75 9.40 -21.12 25.50
CA TYR A 75 9.85 -19.87 24.89
C TYR A 75 9.58 -18.66 25.81
N ARG A 76 10.50 -17.68 25.76
CA ARG A 76 10.38 -16.41 26.48
C ARG A 76 10.47 -15.25 25.50
N LEU A 77 9.52 -14.32 25.60
CA LEU A 77 9.61 -13.01 24.96
C LEU A 77 9.90 -11.96 26.03
N VAL A 78 11.05 -11.28 25.91
CA VAL A 78 11.47 -10.25 26.87
C VAL A 78 11.83 -8.95 26.16
N GLY A 79 11.73 -7.83 26.86
CA GLY A 79 12.21 -6.54 26.39
C GLY A 79 13.63 -6.24 26.86
N ILE A 80 14.18 -5.15 26.33
CA ILE A 80 15.48 -4.64 26.75
C ILE A 80 15.27 -3.24 27.33
N GLY A 81 15.77 -3.00 28.54
CA GLY A 81 15.79 -1.69 29.18
C GLY A 81 16.97 -0.83 28.72
N GLY A 82 17.39 0.14 29.54
CA GLY A 82 18.58 0.97 29.23
C GLY A 82 18.30 2.28 28.50
N GLY A 83 17.05 2.78 28.55
CA GLY A 83 16.69 4.09 28.01
C GLY A 83 16.77 4.16 26.49
N ASP A 84 17.14 5.32 25.96
CA ASP A 84 17.12 5.61 24.51
C ASP A 84 18.19 4.84 23.73
N GLN A 85 19.30 4.46 24.39
CA GLN A 85 20.46 3.80 23.77
C GLN A 85 20.12 2.45 23.12
N ARG A 86 19.15 1.72 23.66
CA ARG A 86 18.72 0.40 23.15
C ARG A 86 18.17 0.45 21.72
N HIS A 87 17.70 1.62 21.28
CA HIS A 87 17.14 1.82 19.95
C HIS A 87 18.22 2.08 18.90
N HIS A 88 19.41 2.55 19.30
CA HIS A 88 20.47 3.00 18.39
C HIS A 88 21.63 2.01 18.26
N MET A 89 21.80 1.11 19.24
CA MET A 89 22.91 0.17 19.25
C MET A 89 22.59 -1.12 18.51
N SER A 90 23.57 -1.65 17.77
CA SER A 90 23.48 -2.99 17.19
C SER A 90 23.43 -4.06 18.29
N PHE A 91 22.88 -5.24 18.01
CA PHE A 91 22.80 -6.28 19.04
C PHE A 91 24.20 -6.71 19.50
N SER A 92 25.16 -6.77 18.57
CA SER A 92 26.57 -7.04 18.85
C SER A 92 27.18 -6.00 19.78
N ASP A 93 26.94 -4.70 19.54
CA ASP A 93 27.47 -3.64 20.40
C ASP A 93 26.86 -3.68 21.80
N MET A 94 25.56 -4.01 21.91
CA MET A 94 24.90 -4.18 23.20
C MET A 94 25.55 -5.31 24.01
N LEU A 95 25.92 -6.42 23.36
CA LEU A 95 26.63 -7.52 24.02
C LEU A 95 28.03 -7.13 24.48
N GLN A 96 28.80 -6.45 23.61
CA GLN A 96 30.17 -6.04 23.93
C GLN A 96 30.22 -5.01 25.05
N GLN A 97 29.33 -4.01 25.02
CA GLN A 97 29.26 -2.98 26.06
C GLN A 97 28.84 -3.57 27.41
N SER A 98 27.92 -4.55 27.41
CA SER A 98 27.43 -5.21 28.62
C SER A 98 28.54 -5.94 29.41
N ARG A 99 29.71 -6.20 28.81
CA ARG A 99 30.88 -6.76 29.51
C ARG A 99 31.52 -5.76 30.47
N SER A 100 31.58 -4.51 30.05
CA SER A 100 32.28 -3.45 30.76
C SER A 100 31.34 -2.67 31.68
N TYR A 101 30.09 -2.48 31.24
CA TYR A 101 29.06 -1.75 31.98
C TYR A 101 27.67 -2.36 31.70
N PRO A 102 27.06 -3.10 32.65
CA PRO A 102 25.73 -3.66 32.48
C PRO A 102 24.68 -2.53 32.43
N ARG A 103 24.32 -2.09 31.22
CA ARG A 103 23.36 -0.98 30.97
C ARG A 103 22.03 -1.44 30.38
N PHE A 104 21.88 -2.73 30.14
CA PHE A 104 20.72 -3.30 29.45
C PHE A 104 20.05 -4.34 30.35
N PRO A 105 19.27 -3.91 31.36
CA PRO A 105 18.46 -4.84 32.14
C PRO A 105 17.36 -5.45 31.26
N ILE A 106 16.96 -6.68 31.58
CA ILE A 106 15.76 -7.31 31.02
C ILE A 106 14.52 -6.53 31.46
N ALA A 107 13.61 -6.28 30.52
CA ALA A 107 12.42 -5.47 30.72
C ALA A 107 11.20 -6.09 30.03
N GLN A 108 10.09 -5.34 29.97
CA GLN A 108 8.93 -5.68 29.15
C GLN A 108 9.20 -5.30 27.68
N PRO A 109 8.74 -6.10 26.70
CA PRO A 109 8.84 -5.75 25.28
C PRO A 109 8.09 -4.46 24.96
N ASP A 110 8.61 -3.70 23.98
CA ASP A 110 7.88 -2.58 23.40
C ASP A 110 6.95 -3.11 22.29
N TYR A 111 5.73 -2.59 22.21
CA TYR A 111 4.73 -3.00 21.23
C TYR A 111 4.23 -1.82 20.39
N THR A 112 3.79 -2.12 19.18
CA THR A 112 3.14 -1.18 18.27
C THR A 112 1.86 -1.80 17.70
N ASN A 113 0.86 -0.97 17.37
CA ASN A 113 -0.37 -1.46 16.77
C ASN A 113 -0.26 -1.43 15.26
N LEU A 114 -0.46 -2.60 14.64
CA LEU A 114 -0.35 -2.80 13.20
C LEU A 114 -1.68 -3.30 12.64
N ALA A 115 -2.18 -2.66 11.59
CA ALA A 115 -3.28 -3.20 10.80
C ALA A 115 -2.92 -4.58 10.21
N THR A 116 -3.87 -5.51 10.28
CA THR A 116 -3.81 -6.85 9.66
C THR A 116 -4.86 -7.01 8.55
N GLY A 117 -5.66 -5.97 8.33
CA GLY A 117 -6.76 -5.90 7.39
C GLY A 117 -7.44 -4.53 7.48
N PRO A 118 -8.53 -4.30 6.72
CA PRO A 118 -9.23 -3.01 6.73
C PRO A 118 -9.91 -2.70 8.08
N ASP A 119 -10.32 -3.73 8.82
CA ASP A 119 -11.07 -3.60 10.07
C ASP A 119 -10.42 -4.38 11.24
N SER A 120 -9.19 -4.85 11.05
CA SER A 120 -8.47 -5.66 12.03
C SER A 120 -7.07 -5.13 12.25
N GLN A 121 -6.60 -5.27 13.49
CA GLN A 121 -5.26 -4.88 13.91
C GLN A 121 -4.72 -5.92 14.90
N ARG A 122 -3.40 -5.95 15.04
CA ARG A 122 -2.72 -6.68 16.10
C ARG A 122 -1.74 -5.78 16.83
N GLN A 123 -1.52 -6.10 18.09
CA GLN A 123 -0.37 -5.60 18.83
C GLN A 123 0.84 -6.45 18.44
N ALA A 124 1.83 -5.84 17.79
CA ALA A 124 3.04 -6.49 17.32
C ALA A 124 4.26 -6.03 18.12
N VAL A 125 5.28 -6.88 18.23
CA VAL A 125 6.53 -6.56 18.92
C VAL A 125 7.30 -5.51 18.12
N ALA A 126 7.40 -4.31 18.69
CA ALA A 126 8.18 -3.20 18.15
C ALA A 126 9.67 -3.34 18.50
N LEU A 127 9.97 -3.75 19.73
CA LEU A 127 11.32 -4.08 20.18
C LEU A 127 11.22 -5.19 21.22
N GLY A 128 11.78 -6.36 20.91
CA GLY A 128 11.74 -7.51 21.80
C GLY A 128 12.76 -8.58 21.43
N LEU A 129 13.10 -9.39 22.41
CA LEU A 129 14.04 -10.49 22.34
C LEU A 129 13.31 -11.81 22.55
N TRP A 130 13.25 -12.62 21.50
CA TRP A 130 12.67 -13.95 21.51
C TRP A 130 13.74 -14.96 21.89
N LEU A 131 13.53 -15.73 22.96
CA LEU A 131 14.41 -16.79 23.44
C LEU A 131 13.65 -18.12 23.33
N PHE A 132 14.13 -19.03 22.49
CA PHE A 132 13.46 -20.32 22.25
C PHE A 132 14.43 -21.37 21.70
N ASP A 133 14.01 -22.64 21.67
CA ASP A 133 14.67 -23.72 20.96
C ASP A 133 14.23 -23.79 19.50
N TYR A 134 15.20 -23.85 18.59
CA TYR A 134 14.98 -24.07 17.16
C TYR A 134 15.73 -25.30 16.67
N GLY A 135 14.99 -26.40 16.53
CA GLY A 135 15.53 -27.67 16.02
C GLY A 135 16.55 -28.32 16.96
N GLY A 136 16.31 -28.24 18.28
CA GLY A 136 17.21 -28.73 19.32
C GLY A 136 18.44 -27.85 19.54
N SER A 137 18.37 -26.57 19.18
CA SER A 137 19.43 -25.59 19.40
C SER A 137 18.83 -24.30 19.98
N PRO A 138 19.31 -23.80 21.13
CA PRO A 138 18.83 -22.55 21.68
C PRO A 138 19.23 -21.38 20.78
N VAL A 139 18.25 -20.51 20.51
CA VAL A 139 18.43 -19.29 19.73
C VAL A 139 17.87 -18.09 20.48
N ALA A 140 18.46 -16.93 20.21
CA ALA A 140 17.96 -15.65 20.67
C ALA A 140 17.79 -14.71 19.47
N VAL A 141 16.60 -14.14 19.28
CA VAL A 141 16.27 -13.29 18.13
C VAL A 141 15.83 -11.93 18.62
N LEU A 142 16.61 -10.90 18.32
CA LEU A 142 16.21 -9.52 18.55
C LEU A 142 15.39 -9.02 17.35
N GLN A 143 14.12 -8.73 17.58
CA GLN A 143 13.21 -8.11 16.62
C GLN A 143 13.11 -6.61 16.89
N ARG A 144 13.24 -5.80 15.82
CA ARG A 144 13.11 -4.34 15.90
C ARG A 144 12.35 -3.75 14.73
N GLU A 145 11.44 -2.84 15.04
CA GLU A 145 10.72 -2.04 14.05
C GLU A 145 11.64 -1.01 13.35
N ALA A 146 11.20 -0.56 12.19
CA ALA A 146 11.81 0.58 11.51
C ALA A 146 11.40 1.90 12.19
N LYS A 147 12.35 2.83 12.37
CA LYS A 147 12.06 4.20 12.84
C LYS A 147 12.73 5.22 11.92
N MET A 148 11.90 5.84 11.07
CA MET A 148 12.29 6.82 10.04
C MET A 148 13.09 8.00 10.61
N GLU A 149 12.76 8.49 11.81
CA GLU A 149 13.45 9.62 12.45
C GLU A 149 14.89 9.31 12.89
N ARG A 150 15.29 8.03 12.95
CA ARG A 150 16.48 7.58 13.70
C ARG A 150 17.46 6.75 12.86
N HIS A 151 17.55 7.05 11.56
CA HIS A 151 18.47 6.44 10.59
C HIS A 151 18.24 4.94 10.29
N ARG A 152 17.18 4.31 10.81
CA ARG A 152 16.86 2.89 10.53
C ARG A 152 15.58 2.79 9.70
N GLN A 153 15.76 2.51 8.41
CA GLN A 153 14.68 2.45 7.43
C GLN A 153 14.12 1.04 7.20
N THR A 154 14.55 0.05 7.97
CA THR A 154 14.16 -1.35 7.81
C THR A 154 13.84 -1.99 9.16
N VAL A 155 12.97 -3.00 9.14
CA VAL A 155 12.79 -3.93 10.26
C VAL A 155 14.02 -4.80 10.32
N SER A 156 14.54 -5.07 11.52
CA SER A 156 15.70 -5.94 11.69
C SER A 156 15.39 -7.15 12.55
N LEU A 157 15.82 -8.33 12.09
CA LEU A 157 15.95 -9.54 12.89
C LEU A 157 17.42 -9.86 13.08
N GLU A 158 17.89 -9.86 14.32
CA GLU A 158 19.27 -10.19 14.69
C GLU A 158 19.30 -11.45 15.53
N VAL A 159 19.86 -12.52 14.96
CA VAL A 159 19.84 -13.87 15.52
C VAL A 159 21.20 -14.23 16.10
N LEU A 160 21.19 -14.67 17.36
CA LEU A 160 22.27 -15.37 18.03
C LEU A 160 21.95 -16.85 18.12
N ALA A 161 22.92 -17.68 17.73
CA ALA A 161 22.87 -19.11 17.88
C ALA A 161 24.28 -19.65 18.13
N THR A 162 24.39 -20.82 18.77
CA THR A 162 25.69 -21.48 19.01
C THR A 162 26.40 -21.88 17.72
N ARG A 163 25.66 -22.06 16.63
CA ARG A 163 26.17 -22.37 15.28
C ARG A 163 25.59 -21.40 14.26
N PRO A 164 26.42 -20.71 13.45
CA PRO A 164 25.94 -19.76 12.43
C PRO A 164 24.93 -20.36 11.44
N ALA A 165 25.09 -21.64 11.08
CA ALA A 165 24.17 -22.33 10.18
C ALA A 165 22.74 -22.44 10.73
N VAL A 166 22.57 -22.49 12.06
CA VAL A 166 21.25 -22.50 12.71
C VAL A 166 20.56 -21.15 12.55
N ALA A 167 21.30 -20.06 12.77
CA ALA A 167 20.80 -18.70 12.59
C ALA A 167 20.37 -18.44 11.14
N SER A 168 21.20 -18.82 10.16
CA SER A 168 20.85 -18.70 8.73
C SER A 168 19.65 -19.58 8.36
N GLY A 169 19.55 -20.78 8.93
CA GLY A 169 18.41 -21.68 8.72
C GLY A 169 17.10 -21.11 9.25
N LEU A 170 17.12 -20.49 10.45
CA LEU A 170 15.97 -19.82 11.04
C LEU A 170 15.50 -18.65 10.17
N LEU A 171 16.41 -17.76 9.78
CA LEU A 171 16.10 -16.61 8.92
C LEU A 171 15.52 -17.05 7.57
N ALA A 172 16.05 -18.13 6.98
CA ALA A 172 15.51 -18.70 5.76
C ALA A 172 14.10 -19.31 5.94
N GLU A 173 13.78 -19.88 7.11
CA GLU A 173 12.40 -20.29 7.43
C GLU A 173 11.48 -19.10 7.62
N VAL A 174 11.92 -18.06 8.34
CA VAL A 174 11.16 -16.82 8.51
C VAL A 174 10.77 -16.23 7.15
N ARG A 175 11.72 -16.07 6.24
CA ARG A 175 11.48 -15.52 4.90
C ARG A 175 10.44 -16.33 4.11
N ARG A 176 10.59 -17.67 4.09
CA ARG A 176 9.65 -18.57 3.39
C ARG A 176 8.25 -18.49 3.98
N ASP A 177 8.14 -18.38 5.30
CA ASP A 177 6.83 -18.33 5.95
C ASP A 177 6.16 -16.97 5.81
N MET A 178 6.93 -15.87 5.80
CA MET A 178 6.43 -14.54 5.45
C MET A 178 5.88 -14.52 4.02
N GLU A 179 6.53 -15.18 3.06
CA GLU A 179 6.01 -15.31 1.69
C GLU A 179 4.73 -16.16 1.62
N ARG A 180 4.62 -17.21 2.45
CA ARG A 180 3.46 -18.11 2.44
C ARG A 180 2.24 -17.53 3.13
N GLN A 181 2.43 -16.86 4.27
CA GLN A 181 1.38 -16.50 5.22
C GLN A 181 1.20 -14.98 5.39
N SER A 182 1.62 -14.19 4.40
CA SER A 182 1.52 -12.73 4.49
C SER A 182 0.07 -12.26 4.67
N VAL A 183 -0.15 -11.32 5.59
CA VAL A 183 -1.47 -10.70 5.82
C VAL A 183 -1.97 -9.91 4.62
N PHE A 184 -1.07 -9.54 3.71
CA PHE A 184 -1.41 -8.79 2.50
C PHE A 184 -2.04 -9.68 1.42
N LYS A 185 -1.91 -11.01 1.50
CA LYS A 185 -2.46 -11.91 0.50
C LYS A 185 -3.99 -11.81 0.43
N GLY A 186 -4.49 -11.59 -0.78
CA GLY A 186 -5.93 -11.45 -1.04
C GLY A 186 -6.56 -10.15 -0.54
N GLN A 187 -5.76 -9.23 0.01
CA GLN A 187 -6.20 -7.91 0.46
C GLN A 187 -6.02 -6.86 -0.63
N ILE A 188 -6.73 -5.74 -0.49
CA ILE A 188 -6.44 -4.52 -1.26
C ILE A 188 -5.63 -3.60 -0.36
N VAL A 189 -4.50 -3.13 -0.86
CA VAL A 189 -3.62 -2.19 -0.18
C VAL A 189 -3.34 -0.98 -1.07
N ALA A 190 -3.18 0.19 -0.46
CA ALA A 190 -2.71 1.39 -1.11
C ALA A 190 -1.33 1.77 -0.55
N LEU A 191 -0.41 2.18 -1.41
CA LEU A 191 0.86 2.77 -0.97
C LEU A 191 0.64 4.26 -0.72
N ALA A 192 0.91 4.74 0.49
CA ALA A 192 0.80 6.15 0.84
C ALA A 192 2.17 6.85 0.79
N VAL A 193 2.18 8.16 0.52
CA VAL A 193 3.39 9.01 0.58
C VAL A 193 3.49 9.75 1.93
N SER A 194 2.50 9.62 2.80
CA SER A 194 2.48 10.34 4.08
C SER A 194 3.28 9.63 5.17
N ASP A 195 4.19 10.37 5.79
CA ASP A 195 4.93 10.01 7.01
C ASP A 195 4.13 10.26 8.31
N TYR A 196 2.91 10.80 8.21
CA TYR A 196 2.09 11.16 9.37
C TYR A 196 0.78 10.36 9.39
N GLY A 197 0.68 9.45 10.36
CA GLY A 197 -0.51 8.67 10.69
C GLY A 197 -0.16 7.30 11.28
N PRO A 198 -1.12 6.57 11.89
CA PRO A 198 -0.95 5.18 12.34
C PRO A 198 -0.75 4.18 11.19
N ASN A 199 -0.51 4.67 9.97
CA ASN A 199 -0.25 3.86 8.79
C ASN A 199 1.19 3.35 8.87
N ILE A 200 1.31 2.04 9.01
CA ILE A 200 2.58 1.32 9.00
C ILE A 200 3.29 1.63 7.69
N SER A 201 4.46 2.25 7.74
CA SER A 201 5.46 2.10 6.67
C SER A 201 4.98 2.46 5.25
N GLY A 202 4.02 3.37 5.15
CA GLY A 202 3.43 3.78 3.88
C GLY A 202 2.54 2.74 3.19
N VAL A 203 1.88 1.82 3.91
CA VAL A 203 0.86 0.89 3.36
C VAL A 203 -0.44 1.00 4.16
N THR A 204 -1.57 1.09 3.46
CA THR A 204 -2.92 1.17 4.05
C THR A 204 -3.81 0.07 3.47
N PHE A 205 -4.54 -0.66 4.32
CA PHE A 205 -5.56 -1.62 3.87
C PHE A 205 -6.82 -0.90 3.42
N ILE A 206 -7.37 -1.32 2.28
CA ILE A 206 -8.59 -0.79 1.71
C ILE A 206 -9.65 -1.89 1.71
N ARG A 207 -10.87 -1.55 2.13
CA ARG A 207 -11.98 -2.50 2.05
C ARG A 207 -12.32 -2.78 0.59
N ARG A 208 -12.43 -4.07 0.25
CA ARG A 208 -12.85 -4.49 -1.09
C ARG A 208 -14.23 -3.90 -1.41
N PRO A 209 -14.41 -3.21 -2.55
CA PRO A 209 -15.72 -2.73 -2.96
C PRO A 209 -16.68 -3.89 -3.22
N GLU A 210 -17.97 -3.64 -3.02
CA GLU A 210 -19.05 -4.54 -3.43
C GLU A 210 -19.77 -3.88 -4.61
N LEU A 211 -19.58 -4.43 -5.82
CA LEU A 211 -20.19 -3.93 -7.06
C LEU A 211 -20.62 -5.11 -7.92
N ALA A 212 -21.85 -5.07 -8.42
CA ALA A 212 -22.34 -6.00 -9.43
C ALA A 212 -22.02 -5.48 -10.85
N SER A 213 -22.09 -6.35 -11.85
CA SER A 213 -21.93 -5.95 -13.26
C SER A 213 -23.00 -4.95 -13.70
N SER A 214 -24.21 -5.03 -13.13
CA SER A 214 -25.30 -4.06 -13.34
C SER A 214 -25.00 -2.65 -12.83
N ASP A 215 -24.03 -2.50 -11.92
CA ASP A 215 -23.62 -1.19 -11.39
C ASP A 215 -22.61 -0.49 -12.31
N VAL A 216 -22.20 -1.12 -13.41
CA VAL A 216 -21.20 -0.62 -14.35
C VAL A 216 -21.83 -0.49 -15.74
N VAL A 217 -22.20 0.74 -16.10
CA VAL A 217 -22.78 1.03 -17.42
C VAL A 217 -21.66 1.42 -18.39
N LEU A 218 -21.39 0.54 -19.36
CA LEU A 218 -20.41 0.72 -20.44
C LEU A 218 -21.04 0.31 -21.79
N PRO A 219 -20.43 0.69 -22.93
CA PRO A 219 -20.80 0.15 -24.23
C PRO A 219 -20.87 -1.39 -24.23
N ALA A 220 -21.78 -1.94 -25.02
CA ALA A 220 -22.05 -3.39 -25.06
C ALA A 220 -20.77 -4.21 -25.29
N GLY A 221 -20.56 -5.23 -24.45
CA GLY A 221 -19.40 -6.13 -24.50
C GLY A 221 -18.07 -5.53 -24.02
N LEU A 222 -18.02 -4.24 -23.70
CA LEU A 222 -16.79 -3.60 -23.23
C LEU A 222 -16.36 -4.11 -21.85
N LEU A 223 -17.33 -4.27 -20.94
CA LEU A 223 -17.08 -4.79 -19.60
C LEU A 223 -16.57 -6.23 -19.64
N ASP A 224 -17.21 -7.09 -20.43
CA ASP A 224 -16.82 -8.50 -20.61
C ASP A 224 -15.40 -8.62 -21.17
N LYS A 225 -15.03 -7.74 -22.10
CA LYS A 225 -13.68 -7.68 -22.67
C LYS A 225 -12.64 -7.30 -21.61
N VAL A 226 -12.94 -6.29 -20.79
CA VAL A 226 -12.07 -5.82 -19.70
C VAL A 226 -11.92 -6.90 -18.64
N GLU A 227 -13.03 -7.48 -18.17
CA GLU A 227 -13.02 -8.52 -17.15
C GLU A 227 -12.34 -9.81 -17.65
N GLY A 228 -12.62 -10.23 -18.88
CA GLY A 228 -12.02 -11.41 -19.50
C GLY A 228 -10.50 -11.31 -19.58
N HIS A 229 -9.98 -10.13 -19.95
CA HIS A 229 -8.54 -9.89 -20.02
C HIS A 229 -7.87 -9.87 -18.64
N THR A 230 -8.47 -9.20 -17.66
CA THR A 230 -7.86 -9.05 -16.34
C THR A 230 -8.06 -10.28 -15.46
N LEU A 231 -9.30 -10.72 -15.28
CA LEU A 231 -9.67 -11.80 -14.35
C LEU A 231 -9.83 -13.14 -15.05
N GLY A 232 -10.36 -13.14 -16.27
CA GLY A 232 -10.55 -14.37 -17.06
C GLY A 232 -9.24 -15.10 -17.32
N ILE A 233 -8.18 -14.38 -17.73
CA ILE A 233 -6.85 -14.94 -17.96
C ILE A 233 -6.24 -15.47 -16.65
N ALA A 234 -6.39 -14.73 -15.54
CA ALA A 234 -5.89 -15.16 -14.23
C ALA A 234 -6.53 -16.50 -13.79
N ARG A 235 -7.82 -16.71 -14.06
CA ARG A 235 -8.51 -17.99 -13.80
C ARG A 235 -7.94 -19.17 -14.62
N GLN A 236 -7.24 -18.90 -15.70
CA GLN A 236 -6.62 -19.91 -16.58
C GLN A 236 -5.09 -20.00 -16.40
N SER A 237 -4.53 -19.39 -15.35
CA SER A 237 -3.08 -19.26 -15.16
C SER A 237 -2.34 -20.60 -15.19
N ALA A 238 -2.89 -21.65 -14.57
CA ALA A 238 -2.30 -22.99 -14.58
C ALA A 238 -2.16 -23.57 -16.01
N ILE A 239 -3.17 -23.41 -16.86
CA ILE A 239 -3.15 -23.90 -18.24
C ILE A 239 -2.15 -23.11 -19.08
N LEU A 240 -2.11 -21.79 -18.91
CA LEU A 240 -1.19 -20.90 -19.61
C LEU A 240 0.27 -21.19 -19.24
N ALA A 241 0.55 -21.32 -17.95
CA ALA A 241 1.88 -21.68 -17.44
C ALA A 241 2.34 -23.04 -17.98
N ALA A 242 1.45 -24.04 -18.01
CA ALA A 242 1.75 -25.37 -18.57
C ALA A 242 2.13 -25.33 -20.07
N HIS A 243 1.70 -24.30 -20.81
CA HIS A 243 2.03 -24.08 -22.22
C HIS A 243 3.11 -23.01 -22.43
N GLY A 244 3.85 -22.64 -21.37
CA GLY A 244 4.92 -21.66 -21.42
C GLY A 244 4.47 -20.25 -21.80
N GLN A 245 3.17 -19.93 -21.64
CA GLN A 245 2.63 -18.60 -21.92
C GLN A 245 2.85 -17.68 -20.71
N HIS A 246 3.15 -16.40 -20.98
CA HIS A 246 3.32 -15.43 -19.91
C HIS A 246 2.00 -15.16 -19.19
N LEU A 247 2.08 -14.96 -17.88
CA LEU A 247 0.92 -14.59 -17.08
C LEU A 247 0.82 -13.08 -16.89
N LYS A 248 1.90 -12.33 -17.08
CA LYS A 248 1.83 -10.86 -17.01
C LYS A 248 0.81 -10.32 -18.02
N ARG A 249 -0.04 -9.39 -17.57
CA ARG A 249 -1.05 -8.72 -18.40
C ARG A 249 -1.03 -7.22 -18.17
N GLY A 250 -1.14 -6.43 -19.23
CA GLY A 250 -1.39 -5.00 -19.15
C GLY A 250 -2.75 -4.63 -19.72
N LEU A 251 -3.56 -3.94 -18.90
CA LEU A 251 -4.81 -3.30 -19.27
C LEU A 251 -4.65 -1.78 -19.13
N LEU A 252 -5.02 -1.05 -20.16
CA LEU A 252 -5.07 0.40 -20.15
C LEU A 252 -6.49 0.88 -20.43
N LEU A 253 -7.07 1.61 -19.47
CA LEU A 253 -8.35 2.28 -19.61
C LEU A 253 -8.13 3.76 -19.90
N TYR A 254 -8.61 4.26 -21.03
CA TYR A 254 -8.43 5.66 -21.42
C TYR A 254 -9.75 6.29 -21.87
N GLY A 255 -9.81 7.62 -21.92
CA GLY A 255 -10.98 8.36 -22.38
C GLY A 255 -11.25 9.60 -21.52
N PRO A 256 -12.28 10.39 -21.83
CA PRO A 256 -12.56 11.64 -21.13
C PRO A 256 -12.71 11.47 -19.59
N PRO A 257 -12.42 12.51 -18.80
CA PRO A 257 -12.65 12.46 -17.36
C PRO A 257 -14.14 12.25 -17.05
N GLY A 258 -14.43 11.48 -16.00
CA GLY A 258 -15.81 11.23 -15.55
C GLY A 258 -16.60 10.20 -16.37
N THR A 259 -15.98 9.42 -17.27
CA THR A 259 -16.66 8.37 -18.05
C THR A 259 -16.75 7.01 -17.36
N GLY A 260 -16.06 6.81 -16.22
CA GLY A 260 -16.19 5.58 -15.43
C GLY A 260 -14.94 4.68 -15.35
N LYS A 261 -13.75 5.16 -15.72
CA LYS A 261 -12.48 4.41 -15.61
C LYS A 261 -12.22 3.89 -14.20
N THR A 262 -12.15 4.77 -13.20
CA THR A 262 -11.98 4.40 -11.78
C THR A 262 -13.11 3.51 -11.27
N HIS A 263 -14.35 3.72 -11.72
CA HIS A 263 -15.48 2.85 -11.33
C HIS A 263 -15.33 1.43 -11.90
N THR A 264 -14.83 1.30 -13.13
CA THR A 264 -14.51 0.01 -13.76
C THR A 264 -13.37 -0.70 -13.02
N VAL A 265 -12.34 0.03 -12.59
CA VAL A 265 -11.28 -0.51 -11.71
C VAL A 265 -11.88 -1.05 -10.42
N ARG A 266 -12.74 -0.27 -9.74
CA ARG A 266 -13.40 -0.72 -8.51
C ARG A 266 -14.25 -1.97 -8.72
N TYR A 267 -14.89 -2.12 -9.88
CA TYR A 267 -15.59 -3.34 -10.26
C TYR A 267 -14.63 -4.53 -10.38
N LEU A 268 -13.52 -4.39 -11.11
CA LEU A 268 -12.50 -5.45 -11.20
C LEU A 268 -11.96 -5.85 -9.83
N LEU A 269 -11.76 -4.88 -8.93
CA LEU A 269 -11.38 -5.13 -7.54
C LEU A 269 -12.49 -5.86 -6.77
N SER A 270 -13.76 -5.54 -6.98
CA SER A 270 -14.87 -6.27 -6.34
C SER A 270 -14.93 -7.74 -6.78
N GLN A 271 -14.63 -8.02 -8.05
CA GLN A 271 -14.74 -9.37 -8.64
C GLN A 271 -13.45 -10.21 -8.50
N SER A 272 -12.45 -9.73 -7.76
CA SER A 272 -11.13 -10.37 -7.61
C SER A 272 -10.86 -10.86 -6.19
N GLU A 273 -11.86 -11.48 -5.56
CA GLU A 273 -11.70 -12.12 -4.25
C GLU A 273 -10.53 -13.13 -4.24
N GLY A 274 -9.75 -13.13 -3.15
CA GLY A 274 -8.55 -13.96 -3.03
C GLY A 274 -7.32 -13.43 -3.77
N THR A 275 -7.47 -12.47 -4.68
CA THR A 275 -6.36 -11.80 -5.38
C THR A 275 -5.92 -10.55 -4.63
N THR A 276 -4.61 -10.40 -4.45
CA THR A 276 -4.02 -9.21 -3.82
C THR A 276 -4.12 -8.03 -4.78
N ALA A 277 -4.45 -6.83 -4.31
CA ALA A 277 -4.41 -5.63 -5.14
C ALA A 277 -3.56 -4.52 -4.51
N VAL A 278 -2.68 -3.91 -5.29
CA VAL A 278 -1.85 -2.77 -4.87
C VAL A 278 -2.29 -1.54 -5.66
N LEU A 279 -2.81 -0.54 -4.96
CA LEU A 279 -3.32 0.70 -5.53
C LEU A 279 -2.29 1.83 -5.43
N LEU A 280 -2.05 2.50 -6.54
CA LEU A 280 -1.23 3.70 -6.66
C LEU A 280 -2.05 4.82 -7.31
N SER A 281 -2.02 6.00 -6.71
CA SER A 281 -2.61 7.23 -7.23
C SER A 281 -1.85 8.48 -6.75
N GLY A 282 -1.91 9.56 -7.52
CA GLY A 282 -1.21 10.81 -7.21
C GLY A 282 0.28 10.57 -6.95
N GLY A 283 0.84 11.19 -5.90
CA GLY A 283 2.27 11.08 -5.58
C GLY A 283 2.78 9.65 -5.31
N SER A 284 1.90 8.69 -4.98
CA SER A 284 2.32 7.31 -4.71
C SER A 284 2.73 6.53 -5.96
N LEU A 285 2.38 7.02 -7.15
CA LEU A 285 2.77 6.40 -8.43
C LEU A 285 4.30 6.29 -8.59
N ALA A 286 5.07 7.19 -7.95
CA ALA A 286 6.54 7.10 -7.91
C ALA A 286 7.06 5.81 -7.22
N ARG A 287 6.22 5.12 -6.44
CA ARG A 287 6.53 3.83 -5.79
C ARG A 287 6.20 2.61 -6.66
N ILE A 288 6.01 2.78 -7.97
CA ILE A 288 5.66 1.66 -8.88
C ILE A 288 6.64 0.49 -8.83
N ALA A 289 7.95 0.75 -8.71
CA ALA A 289 8.94 -0.32 -8.58
C ALA A 289 8.75 -1.15 -7.30
N GLU A 290 8.33 -0.51 -6.20
CA GLU A 290 8.01 -1.19 -4.95
C GLU A 290 6.70 -1.98 -5.07
N ALA A 291 5.66 -1.37 -5.64
CA ALA A 291 4.37 -2.02 -5.88
C ALA A 291 4.50 -3.26 -6.77
N ALA A 292 5.31 -3.21 -7.84
CA ALA A 292 5.56 -4.35 -8.71
C ALA A 292 6.25 -5.51 -7.95
N LYS A 293 7.27 -5.21 -7.13
CA LYS A 293 7.94 -6.22 -6.28
C LYS A 293 6.99 -6.84 -5.27
N MET A 294 6.17 -6.02 -4.61
CA MET A 294 5.14 -6.46 -3.66
C MET A 294 4.12 -7.37 -4.36
N ALA A 295 3.59 -6.95 -5.51
CA ALA A 295 2.61 -7.72 -6.27
C ALA A 295 3.16 -9.08 -6.73
N ARG A 296 4.43 -9.14 -7.14
CA ARG A 296 5.10 -10.41 -7.47
C ARG A 296 5.18 -11.34 -6.26
N ALA A 297 5.62 -10.83 -5.11
CA ALA A 297 5.74 -11.63 -3.89
C ALA A 297 4.38 -12.13 -3.35
N LEU A 298 3.30 -11.44 -3.71
CA LEU A 298 1.94 -11.73 -3.25
C LEU A 298 1.04 -12.32 -4.33
N ALA A 299 1.62 -12.76 -5.46
CA ALA A 299 0.88 -13.30 -6.59
C ALA A 299 -0.05 -14.46 -6.17
N PRO A 300 -1.27 -14.56 -6.75
CA PRO A 300 -1.81 -13.74 -7.83
C PRO A 300 -2.17 -12.31 -7.38
N SER A 301 -1.84 -11.32 -8.23
CA SER A 301 -1.97 -9.91 -7.87
C SER A 301 -2.46 -9.00 -9.00
N ILE A 302 -3.07 -7.87 -8.63
CA ILE A 302 -3.42 -6.75 -9.50
C ILE A 302 -2.66 -5.51 -9.02
N VAL A 303 -1.95 -4.82 -9.92
CA VAL A 303 -1.40 -3.48 -9.66
C VAL A 303 -2.25 -2.47 -10.39
N VAL A 304 -2.86 -1.56 -9.65
CA VAL A 304 -3.68 -0.48 -10.20
C VAL A 304 -2.90 0.82 -10.13
N LEU A 305 -2.82 1.51 -11.27
CA LEU A 305 -2.29 2.86 -11.36
C LEU A 305 -3.38 3.78 -11.89
N GLU A 306 -3.89 4.65 -11.02
CA GLU A 306 -4.93 5.61 -11.40
C GLU A 306 -4.33 6.96 -11.81
N ASP A 307 -4.91 7.53 -12.87
CA ASP A 307 -4.60 8.86 -13.40
C ASP A 307 -3.10 9.05 -13.68
N CYS A 308 -2.52 8.12 -14.46
CA CYS A 308 -1.11 8.11 -14.83
C CYS A 308 -0.66 9.38 -15.59
N ASP A 309 -1.59 10.22 -16.04
CA ASP A 309 -1.35 11.52 -16.67
C ASP A 309 -1.01 12.64 -15.69
N LEU A 310 -1.37 12.53 -14.40
CA LEU A 310 -1.22 13.62 -13.42
C LEU A 310 0.23 13.93 -13.03
N ILE A 311 1.19 13.03 -13.26
CA ILE A 311 2.61 13.23 -12.88
C ILE A 311 3.41 14.01 -13.94
N THR A 312 2.85 14.19 -15.14
CA THR A 312 3.54 14.89 -16.23
C THR A 312 3.68 16.39 -16.01
N GLU A 313 2.89 16.97 -15.10
CA GLU A 313 2.79 18.43 -14.93
C GLU A 313 3.64 18.98 -13.77
N ASP A 314 4.08 18.12 -12.85
CA ASP A 314 4.74 18.56 -11.62
C ASP A 314 6.26 18.40 -11.72
N ARG A 315 6.92 19.40 -12.33
CA ARG A 315 8.40 19.50 -12.43
C ARG A 315 9.09 19.67 -11.07
N SER A 316 8.31 19.69 -9.98
CA SER A 316 8.73 19.84 -8.59
C SER A 316 9.27 18.54 -7.98
N PHE A 317 8.92 17.39 -8.56
CA PHE A 317 9.30 16.07 -8.05
C PHE A 317 10.41 15.49 -8.93
N GLY A 318 11.64 15.53 -8.43
CA GLY A 318 12.79 15.00 -9.16
C GLY A 318 12.71 13.49 -9.32
N HIS A 319 12.63 13.03 -10.57
CA HIS A 319 13.45 11.96 -11.17
C HIS A 319 13.41 12.05 -12.71
N GLY A 320 14.08 13.06 -13.27
CA GLY A 320 14.45 13.13 -14.69
C GLY A 320 13.33 13.52 -15.70
N PRO A 321 13.68 13.70 -16.99
CA PRO A 321 12.77 14.17 -18.04
C PRO A 321 11.86 13.07 -18.63
N ARG A 322 11.72 11.92 -17.98
CA ARG A 322 10.97 10.78 -18.52
C ARG A 322 9.54 10.77 -17.98
N PRO A 323 8.50 10.70 -18.84
CA PRO A 323 7.12 10.54 -18.39
C PRO A 323 6.97 9.32 -17.46
N LEU A 324 6.21 9.44 -16.36
CA LEU A 324 5.91 8.37 -15.41
C LEU A 324 5.57 7.04 -16.10
N LEU A 325 4.82 7.11 -17.20
CA LEU A 325 4.42 5.94 -17.98
C LEU A 325 5.61 5.07 -18.40
N PHE A 326 6.80 5.63 -18.64
CA PHE A 326 8.01 4.85 -18.90
C PHE A 326 8.50 4.08 -17.68
N GLU A 327 8.47 4.69 -16.49
CA GLU A 327 8.85 4.02 -15.23
C GLU A 327 7.89 2.87 -14.91
N VAL A 328 6.61 3.05 -15.22
CA VAL A 328 5.61 1.99 -15.09
C VAL A 328 5.93 0.82 -16.02
N LEU A 329 6.22 1.11 -17.28
CA LEU A 329 6.59 0.08 -18.25
C LEU A 329 7.94 -0.59 -17.91
N ASP A 330 8.89 0.14 -17.33
CA ASP A 330 10.16 -0.40 -16.80
C ASP A 330 9.91 -1.36 -15.63
N ALA A 331 9.06 -0.98 -14.69
CA ALA A 331 8.69 -1.83 -13.56
C ALA A 331 7.97 -3.11 -14.02
N MET A 332 7.10 -3.00 -15.04
CA MET A 332 6.46 -4.15 -15.66
C MET A 332 7.48 -5.07 -16.35
N ASP A 333 8.50 -4.52 -17.01
CA ASP A 333 9.56 -5.28 -17.69
C ASP A 333 10.51 -5.98 -16.72
N GLY A 334 10.67 -5.44 -15.51
CA GLY A 334 11.47 -6.05 -14.45
C GLY A 334 10.82 -7.27 -13.77
N LEU A 335 9.58 -7.62 -14.13
CA LEU A 335 8.91 -8.82 -13.63
C LEU A 335 9.17 -10.02 -14.53
N ASP A 336 9.43 -11.17 -13.91
CA ASP A 336 9.56 -12.45 -14.61
C ASP A 336 8.25 -12.80 -15.35
N ASN A 337 8.38 -13.49 -16.48
CA ASN A 337 7.24 -13.77 -17.37
C ASN A 337 6.18 -14.71 -16.75
N ASP A 338 6.54 -15.48 -15.73
CA ASP A 338 5.67 -16.39 -14.99
C ASP A 338 4.94 -15.72 -13.82
N ALA A 339 5.22 -14.43 -13.55
CA ALA A 339 4.54 -13.69 -12.50
C ALA A 339 3.05 -13.48 -12.87
N ASP A 340 2.15 -14.05 -12.07
CA ASP A 340 0.70 -13.89 -12.20
C ASP A 340 0.25 -12.51 -11.72
N VAL A 341 0.62 -11.47 -12.46
CA VAL A 341 0.37 -10.05 -12.14
C VAL A 341 -0.34 -9.35 -13.29
N ALA A 342 -1.51 -8.76 -13.01
CA ALA A 342 -2.20 -7.88 -13.94
C ALA A 342 -1.95 -6.39 -13.58
N PHE A 343 -1.55 -5.59 -14.56
CA PHE A 343 -1.43 -4.14 -14.41
C PHE A 343 -2.66 -3.47 -15.02
N VAL A 344 -3.35 -2.65 -14.25
CA VAL A 344 -4.52 -1.87 -14.69
C VAL A 344 -4.18 -0.40 -14.57
N LEU A 345 -4.07 0.28 -15.70
CA LEU A 345 -3.69 1.69 -15.79
C LEU A 345 -4.90 2.52 -16.23
N THR A 346 -5.07 3.70 -15.66
CA THR A 346 -6.05 4.68 -16.14
C THR A 346 -5.38 5.99 -16.59
N THR A 347 -5.92 6.63 -17.62
CA THR A 347 -5.49 7.97 -18.07
C THR A 347 -6.64 8.75 -18.70
N ASN A 348 -6.58 10.07 -18.65
CA ASN A 348 -7.49 10.95 -19.39
C ASN A 348 -6.88 11.48 -20.70
N ARG A 349 -5.59 11.23 -20.94
CA ARG A 349 -4.81 11.80 -22.06
C ARG A 349 -4.32 10.74 -23.02
N VAL A 350 -4.94 10.65 -24.19
CA VAL A 350 -4.68 9.61 -25.20
C VAL A 350 -3.35 9.85 -25.93
N GLU A 351 -3.01 11.12 -26.16
CA GLU A 351 -1.81 11.54 -26.87
C GLU A 351 -0.50 11.16 -26.17
N LEU A 352 -0.52 11.05 -24.83
CA LEU A 352 0.63 10.60 -24.04
C LEU A 352 0.85 9.08 -24.17
N LEU A 353 -0.19 8.32 -24.52
CA LEU A 353 -0.13 6.86 -24.62
C LEU A 353 0.58 6.38 -25.88
N GLU A 354 0.26 6.97 -27.03
CA GLU A 354 0.75 6.49 -28.33
C GLU A 354 2.28 6.40 -28.38
N ARG A 355 2.96 7.42 -27.82
CA ARG A 355 4.43 7.46 -27.78
C ARG A 355 5.04 6.40 -26.87
N ALA A 356 4.46 6.16 -25.70
CA ALA A 356 5.02 5.19 -24.76
C ALA A 356 4.73 3.74 -25.18
N LEU A 357 3.52 3.47 -25.68
CA LEU A 357 3.12 2.14 -26.13
C LEU A 357 3.85 1.70 -27.41
N SER A 358 4.03 2.61 -28.37
CA SER A 358 4.79 2.31 -29.60
C SER A 358 6.25 1.94 -29.33
N GLN A 359 6.86 2.51 -28.29
CA GLN A 359 8.24 2.22 -27.93
C GLN A 359 8.42 0.90 -27.15
N ARG A 360 7.34 0.33 -26.60
CA ARG A 360 7.36 -0.89 -25.79
C ARG A 360 6.19 -1.81 -26.11
N PRO A 361 6.17 -2.46 -27.28
CA PRO A 361 5.11 -3.39 -27.66
C PRO A 361 5.05 -4.60 -26.70
N GLY A 362 3.84 -5.11 -26.44
CA GLY A 362 3.63 -6.32 -25.59
C GLY A 362 3.63 -6.09 -24.08
N ARG A 363 3.51 -4.84 -23.62
CA ARG A 363 3.39 -4.50 -22.19
C ARG A 363 1.95 -4.18 -21.81
N VAL A 364 1.28 -3.43 -22.67
CA VAL A 364 -0.17 -3.25 -22.66
C VAL A 364 -0.71 -4.11 -23.78
N ASP A 365 -1.34 -5.22 -23.39
CA ASP A 365 -1.94 -6.18 -24.31
C ASP A 365 -3.33 -5.72 -24.75
N LEU A 366 -4.01 -4.97 -23.88
CA LEU A 366 -5.34 -4.45 -24.12
C LEU A 366 -5.42 -2.98 -23.71
N ALA A 367 -5.67 -2.11 -24.70
CA ALA A 367 -6.07 -0.74 -24.49
C ALA A 367 -7.57 -0.59 -24.82
N VAL A 368 -8.32 0.02 -23.90
CA VAL A 368 -9.78 0.17 -23.97
C VAL A 368 -10.15 1.63 -23.77
N GLU A 369 -10.79 2.19 -24.79
CA GLU A 369 -11.46 3.49 -24.65
C GLU A 369 -12.77 3.33 -23.87
N ILE A 370 -12.95 4.18 -22.86
CA ILE A 370 -14.23 4.39 -22.19
C ILE A 370 -14.77 5.76 -22.68
N PRO A 371 -15.62 5.75 -23.72
CA PRO A 371 -16.10 6.97 -24.38
C PRO A 371 -17.17 7.67 -23.54
N LEU A 372 -17.66 8.81 -24.04
CA LEU A 372 -18.87 9.43 -23.51
C LEU A 372 -20.08 8.49 -23.73
N PRO A 373 -21.01 8.41 -22.76
CA PRO A 373 -22.14 7.50 -22.85
C PRO A 373 -23.08 7.81 -24.02
N SER A 374 -23.47 6.77 -24.74
CA SER A 374 -24.54 6.82 -25.74
C SER A 374 -25.89 7.19 -25.11
N LYS A 375 -26.92 7.50 -25.91
CA LYS A 375 -28.26 7.79 -25.37
C LYS A 375 -28.77 6.61 -24.52
N HIS A 376 -28.54 5.38 -24.98
CA HIS A 376 -28.95 4.19 -24.26
C HIS A 376 -28.22 4.07 -22.91
N GLU A 377 -26.90 4.23 -22.90
CA GLU A 377 -26.11 4.22 -21.66
C GLU A 377 -26.52 5.35 -20.70
N ARG A 378 -26.84 6.54 -21.20
CA ARG A 378 -27.37 7.63 -20.35
C ARG A 378 -28.69 7.28 -19.70
N VAL A 379 -29.59 6.59 -20.41
CA VAL A 379 -30.84 6.07 -19.82
C VAL A 379 -30.53 5.09 -18.68
N GLU A 380 -29.63 4.13 -18.92
CA GLU A 380 -29.27 3.14 -17.90
C GLU A 380 -28.56 3.78 -16.69
N LEU A 381 -27.66 4.76 -16.91
CA LEU A 381 -27.04 5.54 -15.84
C LEU A 381 -28.07 6.31 -15.02
N LEU A 382 -29.05 6.95 -15.65
CA LEU A 382 -30.10 7.67 -14.95
C LEU A 382 -30.99 6.71 -14.15
N LYS A 383 -31.34 5.55 -14.69
CA LYS A 383 -32.08 4.50 -13.94
C LYS A 383 -31.28 4.02 -12.74
N LEU A 384 -30.00 3.74 -12.91
CA LEU A 384 -29.09 3.29 -11.86
C LEU A 384 -29.05 4.30 -10.70
N TYR A 385 -28.77 5.57 -11.00
CA TYR A 385 -28.65 6.60 -9.97
C TYR A 385 -29.97 7.07 -9.38
N SER A 386 -31.09 6.86 -10.09
CA SER A 386 -32.43 7.16 -9.58
C SER A 386 -33.10 5.99 -8.86
N SER A 387 -32.38 4.90 -8.58
CA SER A 387 -32.90 3.79 -7.81
C SER A 387 -33.53 4.26 -6.48
N GLY A 388 -34.79 3.91 -6.27
CA GLY A 388 -35.59 4.36 -5.11
C GLY A 388 -36.30 5.70 -5.27
N LEU A 389 -36.11 6.42 -6.38
CA LEU A 389 -36.82 7.67 -6.71
C LEU A 389 -38.01 7.40 -7.64
N ARG A 390 -38.99 8.32 -7.65
CA ARG A 390 -40.22 8.21 -8.44
C ARG A 390 -40.14 9.04 -9.73
N PHE A 391 -39.16 8.75 -10.57
CA PHE A 391 -39.11 9.32 -11.92
C PHE A 391 -39.78 8.38 -12.93
N SER A 392 -40.64 8.92 -13.80
CA SER A 392 -41.28 8.13 -14.84
C SER A 392 -40.26 7.70 -15.91
N PRO A 393 -40.48 6.55 -16.59
CA PRO A 393 -39.64 6.14 -17.72
C PRO A 393 -39.53 7.22 -18.81
N SER A 394 -40.64 7.92 -19.09
CA SER A 394 -40.67 9.04 -20.04
C SER A 394 -39.80 10.22 -19.61
N ALA A 395 -39.76 10.55 -18.32
CA ALA A 395 -38.92 11.62 -17.81
C ALA A 395 -37.42 11.25 -17.90
N ILE A 396 -37.07 10.00 -17.60
CA ILE A 396 -35.71 9.49 -17.75
C ILE A 396 -35.27 9.53 -19.23
N GLU A 397 -36.11 9.04 -20.14
CA GLU A 397 -35.82 9.07 -21.58
C GLU A 397 -35.69 10.51 -22.11
N GLY A 398 -36.57 11.41 -21.64
CA GLY A 398 -36.50 12.84 -21.92
C GLY A 398 -35.19 13.45 -21.45
N ALA A 399 -34.81 13.20 -20.19
CA ALA A 399 -33.55 13.70 -19.63
C ALA A 399 -32.33 13.15 -20.41
N ALA A 400 -32.30 11.86 -20.75
CA ALA A 400 -31.22 11.27 -21.54
C ALA A 400 -31.11 11.87 -22.95
N ALA A 401 -32.23 12.25 -23.56
CA ALA A 401 -32.27 12.90 -24.87
C ALA A 401 -31.66 14.31 -24.86
N HIS A 402 -31.89 15.08 -23.78
CA HIS A 402 -31.43 16.47 -23.64
C HIS A 402 -30.02 16.61 -23.05
N THR A 403 -29.38 15.50 -22.68
CA THR A 403 -28.04 15.47 -22.04
C THR A 403 -26.97 14.85 -22.94
N ALA A 404 -27.11 15.03 -24.26
CA ALA A 404 -26.13 14.54 -25.23
C ALA A 404 -24.73 15.16 -25.00
N GLY A 405 -23.67 14.36 -25.15
CA GLY A 405 -22.29 14.81 -24.96
C GLY A 405 -21.84 14.92 -23.50
N THR A 406 -22.68 14.53 -22.54
CA THR A 406 -22.34 14.56 -21.11
C THR A 406 -21.63 13.29 -20.65
N THR A 407 -20.91 13.36 -19.53
CA THR A 407 -20.16 12.24 -18.94
C THR A 407 -21.05 11.34 -18.07
N ALA A 408 -20.53 10.19 -17.63
CA ALA A 408 -21.25 9.35 -16.67
C ALA A 408 -21.43 10.03 -15.30
N SER A 409 -20.43 10.82 -14.86
CA SER A 409 -20.53 11.63 -13.64
C SER A 409 -21.62 12.69 -13.69
N PHE A 410 -21.95 13.21 -14.88
CA PHE A 410 -23.05 14.16 -15.07
C PHE A 410 -24.40 13.55 -14.67
N ALA A 411 -24.68 12.30 -15.02
CA ALA A 411 -25.92 11.64 -14.66
C ALA A 411 -26.11 11.57 -13.14
N LYS A 412 -25.05 11.24 -12.40
CA LYS A 412 -25.06 11.23 -10.94
C LYS A 412 -25.35 12.61 -10.34
N GLU A 413 -24.69 13.64 -10.87
CA GLU A 413 -24.92 15.03 -10.44
C GLU A 413 -26.34 15.52 -10.78
N LEU A 414 -26.86 15.15 -11.95
CA LEU A 414 -28.22 15.49 -12.36
C LEU A 414 -29.26 14.93 -11.39
N ILE A 415 -29.16 13.64 -11.03
CA ILE A 415 -30.07 13.05 -10.05
C ILE A 415 -29.92 13.76 -8.69
N ARG A 416 -28.68 14.02 -8.25
CA ARG A 416 -28.43 14.74 -6.99
C ARG A 416 -29.10 16.11 -6.97
N ARG A 417 -28.94 16.92 -8.03
CA ARG A 417 -29.56 18.25 -8.13
C ARG A 417 -31.09 18.17 -8.13
N SER A 418 -31.65 17.18 -8.81
CA SER A 418 -33.11 16.95 -8.83
C SER A 418 -33.64 16.68 -7.42
N VAL A 419 -32.92 15.87 -6.63
CA VAL A 419 -33.29 15.58 -5.23
C VAL A 419 -33.12 16.79 -4.33
N VAL A 420 -32.03 17.56 -4.49
CA VAL A 420 -31.79 18.78 -3.70
C VAL A 420 -32.87 19.82 -3.96
N ALA A 421 -33.26 20.03 -5.23
CA ALA A 421 -34.33 20.95 -5.59
C ALA A 421 -35.66 20.56 -4.93
N ALA A 422 -36.03 19.28 -4.99
CA ALA A 422 -37.23 18.77 -4.33
C ALA A 422 -37.18 18.97 -2.80
N ALA A 423 -36.04 18.68 -2.18
CA ALA A 423 -35.85 18.85 -0.74
C ALA A 423 -35.99 20.32 -0.31
N VAL A 424 -35.40 21.26 -1.05
CA VAL A 424 -35.54 22.71 -0.80
C VAL A 424 -36.99 23.17 -0.95
N ALA A 425 -37.73 22.60 -1.89
CA ALA A 425 -39.15 22.87 -2.07
C ALA A 425 -40.06 22.16 -1.04
N GLY A 426 -39.51 21.32 -0.16
CA GLY A 426 -40.29 20.51 0.78
C GLY A 426 -41.14 19.43 0.10
N GLN A 427 -40.72 18.97 -1.08
CA GLN A 427 -41.46 18.02 -1.93
C GLN A 427 -40.70 16.70 -2.09
N ALA A 428 -41.43 15.65 -2.49
CA ALA A 428 -40.80 14.42 -2.94
C ALA A 428 -40.18 14.62 -4.35
N PRO A 429 -39.01 14.02 -4.65
CA PRO A 429 -38.45 14.05 -5.99
C PRO A 429 -39.42 13.47 -7.03
N GLY A 430 -39.59 14.20 -8.14
CA GLY A 430 -40.50 13.84 -9.23
C GLY A 430 -40.08 14.48 -10.54
N ASP A 431 -40.76 14.13 -11.62
CA ASP A 431 -40.37 14.44 -13.01
C ASP A 431 -40.08 15.92 -13.28
N SER A 432 -40.82 16.85 -12.67
CA SER A 432 -40.58 18.29 -12.80
C SER A 432 -39.18 18.68 -12.33
N HIS A 433 -38.78 18.19 -11.16
CA HIS A 433 -37.46 18.45 -10.59
C HIS A 433 -36.33 17.91 -11.47
N LEU A 434 -36.55 16.76 -12.12
CA LEU A 434 -35.58 16.19 -13.06
C LEU A 434 -35.47 17.05 -14.32
N GLY A 435 -36.60 17.46 -14.89
CA GLY A 435 -36.63 18.34 -16.06
C GLY A 435 -35.97 19.70 -15.80
N ASP A 436 -36.28 20.33 -14.67
CA ASP A 436 -35.70 21.61 -14.26
C ASP A 436 -34.17 21.48 -14.06
N ALA A 437 -33.73 20.41 -13.41
CA ALA A 437 -32.30 20.16 -13.18
C ALA A 437 -31.54 19.92 -14.50
N VAL A 438 -32.14 19.25 -15.50
CA VAL A 438 -31.57 19.13 -16.84
C VAL A 438 -31.35 20.51 -17.45
N GLY A 439 -32.39 21.35 -17.46
CA GLY A 439 -32.33 22.70 -18.04
C GLY A 439 -31.24 23.55 -17.39
N GLN A 440 -31.17 23.54 -16.05
CA GLN A 440 -30.18 24.30 -15.31
C GLN A 440 -28.74 23.82 -15.56
N LEU A 441 -28.48 22.51 -15.48
CA LEU A 441 -27.14 21.95 -15.69
C LEU A 441 -26.60 22.19 -17.09
N MET A 442 -27.45 22.04 -18.11
CA MET A 442 -27.04 22.28 -19.50
C MET A 442 -26.75 23.77 -19.73
N ALA A 443 -27.56 24.67 -19.19
CA ALA A 443 -27.32 26.11 -19.26
C ALA A 443 -26.03 26.52 -18.54
N ASP A 444 -25.75 25.97 -17.36
CA ASP A 444 -24.52 26.21 -16.60
C ASP A 444 -23.29 25.77 -17.41
N SER A 445 -23.35 24.59 -18.05
CA SER A 445 -22.27 24.06 -18.87
C SER A 445 -21.99 24.99 -20.06
N GLU A 446 -23.02 25.45 -20.76
CA GLU A 446 -22.86 26.38 -21.88
C GLU A 446 -22.29 27.74 -21.44
N ALA A 447 -22.72 28.26 -20.29
CA ALA A 447 -22.20 29.50 -19.73
C ALA A 447 -20.71 29.39 -19.37
N LEU A 448 -20.31 28.28 -18.74
CA LEU A 448 -18.91 28.00 -18.41
C LEU A 448 -18.05 27.86 -19.68
N THR A 449 -18.53 27.13 -20.69
CA THR A 449 -17.83 27.01 -21.98
C THR A 449 -17.66 28.36 -22.66
N ARG A 450 -18.70 29.21 -22.69
CA ARG A 450 -18.60 30.59 -23.23
C ARG A 450 -17.58 31.45 -22.47
N SER A 451 -17.59 31.37 -21.14
CA SER A 451 -16.64 32.09 -20.29
C SER A 451 -15.19 31.64 -20.52
N LEU A 452 -14.95 30.34 -20.60
CA LEU A 452 -13.61 29.77 -20.87
C LEU A 452 -13.10 30.07 -22.28
N LEU A 453 -14.00 30.21 -23.27
CA LEU A 453 -13.66 30.60 -24.64
C LEU A 453 -13.56 32.12 -24.83
N GLY A 454 -13.69 32.92 -23.76
CA GLY A 454 -13.48 34.36 -23.80
C GLY A 454 -14.55 35.15 -24.57
N SER A 455 -15.73 34.57 -24.80
CA SER A 455 -16.83 35.26 -25.47
C SER A 455 -17.66 36.09 -24.47
N ASP A 456 -17.03 37.05 -23.79
CA ASP A 456 -17.78 38.09 -23.09
C ASP A 456 -18.24 39.11 -24.14
N GLY A 457 -19.56 39.18 -24.34
CA GLY A 457 -20.22 40.14 -25.22
C GLY A 457 -20.10 41.59 -24.75
N ARG A 458 -18.89 42.14 -24.71
CA ARG A 458 -18.69 43.59 -24.76
C ARG A 458 -18.65 44.00 -26.23
N GLY A 459 -19.82 44.35 -26.76
CA GLY A 459 -19.92 45.08 -28.04
C GLY A 459 -19.06 46.35 -28.00
N PRO A 460 -18.61 46.84 -29.17
CA PRO A 460 -17.71 47.99 -29.24
C PRO A 460 -18.38 49.21 -28.60
N LEU A 461 -17.70 49.81 -27.61
CA LEU A 461 -18.04 51.13 -27.09
C LEU A 461 -18.06 52.09 -28.28
N ALA A 462 -19.25 52.59 -28.61
CA ALA A 462 -19.42 53.68 -29.54
C ALA A 462 -18.61 54.87 -29.02
N LYS A 463 -17.65 55.32 -29.82
CA LYS A 463 -17.00 56.61 -29.63
C LYS A 463 -17.98 57.68 -30.09
N GLU A 464 -18.50 58.47 -29.15
CA GLU A 464 -18.89 59.86 -29.41
C GLU A 464 -17.68 60.77 -29.17
#